data_AF-X1CEI9-F1
#
_entry.id   AF-X1CEI9-F1
#
_cell.length_a   1.000
_cell.length_b   1.000
_cell.length_c   1.000
_cell.angle_alpha   90.00
_cell.angle_beta   90.00
_cell.angle_gamma   90.00
#
_symmetry.space_group_name_H-M   'P 1'
#
loop_
_entity.id
_entity.type
_entity.pdbx_description
1 polymer ?
#
loop_
_entity_poly.entity_id
_entity_poly.type
_entity_poly.pdbx_seq_one_letter_code
_entity_poly.pdbx_strand_id
1 'polypeptide(L)'
;MYLTLKEALEKRLLVVKEVSAEASVPELKVINNADVSVLLLDGEELAGAKQNRVLNTSILLKKKSELIIPVSCTEQRRWSYQTDEFYNSENILSHKIRGKKATYVSNSLKQSGDYNSDQGAIWDEIQE
;
A
#
# COMPACT_ATOMS: atom_id res chain seq x y z
N MET A 1 -11.94 8.89 -16.98
CA MET A 1 -12.64 8.14 -15.92
C MET A 1 -11.64 7.21 -15.25
N TYR A 2 -11.71 7.05 -13.94
CA TYR A 2 -10.87 6.13 -13.16
C TYR A 2 -11.73 5.34 -12.17
N LEU A 3 -11.22 4.24 -11.62
CA LEU A 3 -11.78 3.53 -10.47
C LEU A 3 -10.95 3.82 -9.23
N THR A 4 -11.55 3.82 -8.05
CA THR A 4 -10.84 3.81 -6.77
C THR A 4 -10.28 2.42 -6.46
N LEU A 5 -9.35 2.34 -5.50
CA LEU A 5 -8.80 1.06 -5.00
C LEU A 5 -9.93 0.08 -4.64
N LYS A 6 -10.87 0.52 -3.80
CA LYS A 6 -12.02 -0.28 -3.34
C LYS A 6 -12.83 -0.81 -4.52
N GLU A 7 -13.29 0.07 -5.41
CA GLU A 7 -14.11 -0.34 -6.56
C GLU A 7 -13.38 -1.33 -7.47
N ALA A 8 -12.08 -1.13 -7.68
CA ALA A 8 -11.29 -1.98 -8.57
C ALA A 8 -11.04 -3.37 -7.96
N LEU A 9 -10.83 -3.46 -6.64
CA LEU A 9 -10.72 -4.73 -5.91
C LEU A 9 -12.05 -5.49 -5.86
N GLU A 10 -13.17 -4.81 -5.52
CA GLU A 10 -14.50 -5.41 -5.48
C GLU A 10 -14.92 -5.98 -6.84
N LYS A 11 -14.59 -5.27 -7.93
CA LYS A 11 -14.83 -5.71 -9.31
C LYS A 11 -13.84 -6.78 -9.80
N ARG A 12 -12.85 -7.16 -8.99
CA ARG A 12 -11.75 -8.09 -9.35
C ARG A 12 -10.97 -7.63 -10.59
N LEU A 13 -10.87 -6.31 -10.78
CA LEU A 13 -10.12 -5.69 -11.86
C LEU A 13 -8.72 -5.23 -11.41
N LEU A 14 -8.48 -5.16 -10.11
CA LEU A 14 -7.18 -4.93 -9.51
C LEU A 14 -6.76 -6.17 -8.74
N VAL A 15 -5.53 -6.62 -8.94
CA VAL A 15 -4.91 -7.71 -8.16
C VAL A 15 -3.69 -7.15 -7.45
N VAL A 16 -3.56 -7.45 -6.17
CA VAL A 16 -2.45 -7.01 -5.33
C VAL A 16 -1.82 -8.24 -4.67
N LYS A 17 -0.51 -8.40 -4.84
CA LYS A 17 0.25 -9.55 -4.36
C LYS A 17 1.65 -9.16 -3.87
N GLU A 18 2.26 -10.05 -3.10
CA GLU A 18 3.68 -9.95 -2.75
C GLU A 18 4.55 -10.07 -4.01
N VAL A 19 5.68 -9.35 -4.04
CA VAL A 19 6.63 -9.41 -5.17
C VAL A 19 7.29 -10.79 -5.27
N SER A 20 7.54 -11.45 -4.13
CA SER A 20 8.16 -12.76 -4.05
C SER A 20 7.56 -13.61 -2.92
N ALA A 21 7.79 -14.92 -2.97
CA ALA A 21 7.39 -15.85 -1.90
C ALA A 21 8.09 -15.56 -0.56
N GLU A 22 9.28 -14.97 -0.62
CA GLU A 22 10.03 -14.54 0.55
C GLU A 22 9.48 -13.23 1.16
N ALA A 23 8.57 -12.54 0.46
CA ALA A 23 7.95 -11.27 0.85
C ALA A 23 8.97 -10.25 1.37
N SER A 24 9.55 -9.45 0.47
CA SER A 24 10.36 -8.31 0.87
C SER A 24 9.46 -7.10 1.13
N VAL A 25 9.32 -6.73 2.39
CA VAL A 25 9.06 -5.34 2.74
C VAL A 25 10.17 -4.50 2.08
N PRO A 26 9.89 -3.35 1.41
CA PRO A 26 8.69 -2.50 1.49
C PRO A 26 7.81 -2.47 0.22
N GLU A 27 7.71 -3.55 -0.54
CA GLU A 27 7.13 -3.50 -1.90
C GLU A 27 5.97 -4.47 -2.13
N LEU A 28 4.93 -4.01 -2.84
CA LEU A 28 3.86 -4.88 -3.36
C LEU A 28 3.77 -4.77 -4.89
N LYS A 29 3.39 -5.87 -5.54
CA LYS A 29 3.05 -5.86 -6.97
C LYS A 29 1.55 -5.66 -7.15
N VAL A 30 1.19 -4.62 -7.88
CA VAL A 30 -0.20 -4.29 -8.25
C VAL A 30 -0.39 -4.46 -9.75
N ILE A 31 -1.49 -5.11 -10.14
CA ILE A 31 -1.86 -5.38 -11.53
C ILE A 31 -3.25 -4.78 -11.77
N ASN A 32 -3.33 -3.78 -12.64
CA ASN A 32 -4.60 -3.20 -13.10
C ASN A 32 -5.04 -3.85 -14.41
N ASN A 33 -6.04 -4.72 -14.33
CA ASN A 33 -6.69 -5.38 -15.45
C ASN A 33 -7.89 -4.59 -16.01
N ALA A 34 -8.24 -3.44 -15.45
CA ALA A 34 -9.32 -2.61 -15.95
C ALA A 34 -8.94 -1.92 -17.28
N ASP A 35 -9.96 -1.52 -18.05
CA ASP A 35 -9.83 -0.67 -19.24
C ASP A 35 -9.77 0.83 -18.91
N VAL A 36 -9.71 1.16 -17.62
CA VAL A 36 -9.55 2.51 -17.07
C VAL A 36 -8.43 2.54 -16.03
N SER A 37 -7.91 3.72 -15.72
CA SER A 37 -6.91 3.88 -14.66
C SER A 37 -7.53 3.59 -13.29
N VAL A 38 -6.70 3.17 -12.33
CA VAL A 38 -7.08 2.96 -10.93
C VAL A 38 -6.32 3.94 -10.06
N LEU A 39 -7.03 4.68 -9.21
CA LEU A 39 -6.46 5.61 -8.24
C LEU A 39 -6.28 4.90 -6.91
N LEU A 40 -5.02 4.82 -6.47
CA LEU A 40 -4.62 4.37 -5.14
C LEU A 40 -4.23 5.61 -4.34
N LEU A 41 -4.78 5.78 -3.15
CA LEU A 41 -4.56 6.96 -2.33
C LEU A 41 -3.58 6.68 -1.19
N ASP A 42 -2.82 7.72 -0.85
CA ASP A 42 -1.93 7.71 0.30
C ASP A 42 -2.68 7.38 1.59
N GLY A 43 -2.20 6.36 2.31
CA GLY A 43 -2.77 5.97 3.59
C GLY A 43 -3.92 4.95 3.52
N GLU A 44 -4.33 4.50 2.33
CA GLU A 44 -5.25 3.37 2.20
C GLU A 44 -4.57 2.07 2.66
N GLU A 45 -5.30 1.28 3.45
CA GLU A 45 -4.84 -0.02 3.94
C GLU A 45 -5.28 -1.16 3.02
N LEU A 46 -4.32 -2.05 2.77
CA LEU A 46 -4.46 -3.33 2.10
C LEU A 46 -4.25 -4.42 3.16
N ALA A 47 -5.30 -5.17 3.47
CA ALA A 47 -5.25 -6.26 4.43
C ALA A 47 -5.10 -7.62 3.75
N GLY A 48 -4.59 -8.60 4.50
CA GLY A 48 -4.36 -9.97 4.01
C GLY A 48 -2.89 -10.33 3.92
N ALA A 49 -2.57 -11.34 3.08
CA ALA A 49 -1.23 -11.88 2.91
C ALA A 49 -0.53 -12.20 4.26
N LYS A 50 0.77 -11.91 4.37
CA LYS A 50 1.55 -12.12 5.60
C LYS A 50 1.31 -11.04 6.66
N GLN A 51 1.00 -9.81 6.24
CA GLN A 51 0.85 -8.60 7.06
C GLN A 51 -0.01 -7.56 6.33
N ASN A 52 -0.73 -6.73 7.08
CA ASN A 52 -1.40 -5.57 6.48
C ASN A 52 -0.37 -4.51 6.05
N ARG A 53 -0.71 -3.81 4.96
CA ARG A 53 0.15 -2.82 4.30
C ARG A 53 -0.62 -1.54 4.09
N VAL A 54 0.06 -0.41 4.23
CA VAL A 54 -0.47 0.89 3.87
C VAL A 54 0.32 1.49 2.71
N LEU A 55 -0.38 2.09 1.74
CA LEU A 55 0.24 2.79 0.61
C LEU A 55 1.07 4.00 1.08
N ASN A 56 2.29 4.14 0.54
CA ASN A 56 3.20 5.24 0.89
C ASN A 56 2.97 6.56 0.16
N THR A 57 2.23 6.51 -0.95
CA THR A 57 1.93 7.68 -1.76
C THR A 57 0.69 7.42 -2.61
N SER A 58 0.07 8.48 -3.10
CA SER A 58 -1.03 8.37 -4.06
C SER A 58 -0.47 8.05 -5.45
N ILE A 59 -1.07 7.05 -6.11
CA ILE A 59 -0.63 6.52 -7.40
C ILE A 59 -1.84 6.44 -8.33
N LEU A 60 -1.73 7.03 -9.52
CA LEU A 60 -2.70 6.78 -10.60
C LEU A 60 -2.13 5.69 -11.52
N LEU A 61 -2.54 4.45 -11.28
CA LEU A 61 -2.09 3.29 -12.04
C LEU A 61 -2.81 3.24 -13.40
N LYS A 62 -2.03 3.19 -14.48
CA LYS A 62 -2.55 3.15 -15.85
C LYS A 62 -3.43 1.90 -16.06
N LYS A 63 -4.37 1.98 -17.01
CA LYS A 63 -5.13 0.82 -17.47
C LYS A 63 -4.21 -0.27 -18.04
N LYS A 64 -4.58 -1.55 -17.86
CA LYS A 64 -3.84 -2.72 -18.39
C LYS A 64 -2.34 -2.65 -18.12
N SER A 65 -1.96 -2.35 -16.87
CA SER A 65 -0.55 -2.22 -16.48
C SER A 65 -0.29 -2.82 -15.11
N GLU A 66 0.98 -3.09 -14.84
CA GLU A 66 1.47 -3.50 -13.53
C GLU A 66 2.53 -2.54 -13.01
N LEU A 67 2.61 -2.42 -11.68
CA LEU A 67 3.56 -1.55 -11.00
C LEU A 67 3.95 -2.15 -9.64
N ILE A 68 5.21 -1.99 -9.26
CA ILE A 68 5.67 -2.23 -7.90
C ILE A 68 5.44 -0.95 -7.11
N ILE A 69 4.67 -1.04 -6.02
CA ILE A 69 4.30 0.12 -5.21
C ILE A 69 5.01 0.08 -3.85
N PRO A 70 5.43 1.25 -3.34
CA PRO A 70 5.99 1.37 -1.99
C PRO A 70 4.87 1.30 -0.95
N VAL A 71 5.07 0.46 0.06
CA VAL A 71 4.14 0.30 1.18
C VAL A 71 4.87 0.23 2.51
N SER A 72 4.11 0.40 3.59
CA SER A 72 4.60 0.22 4.96
C SER A 72 3.74 -0.75 5.74
N CYS A 73 4.36 -1.48 6.67
CA CYS A 73 3.69 -2.46 7.51
C CYS A 73 2.90 -1.76 8.62
N THR A 74 1.62 -2.08 8.79
CA THR A 74 0.80 -1.51 9.89
C THR A 74 0.72 -2.41 11.12
N GLU A 75 1.19 -3.66 11.05
CA GLU A 75 1.08 -4.62 12.15
C GLU A 75 2.45 -5.05 12.69
N GLN A 76 2.71 -4.80 13.97
CA GLN A 76 3.82 -5.44 14.67
C GLN A 76 3.47 -6.91 14.98
N ARG A 77 4.44 -7.82 14.75
CA ARG A 77 4.47 -9.22 15.24
C ARG A 77 3.59 -10.27 14.54
N ARG A 78 2.81 -9.95 13.51
CA ARG A 78 2.19 -10.99 12.64
C ARG A 78 3.11 -11.26 11.44
N TRP A 79 3.50 -12.51 11.21
CA TRP A 79 4.19 -12.92 9.98
C TRP A 79 3.70 -14.31 9.56
N SER A 80 2.41 -14.39 9.27
CA SER A 80 1.74 -15.63 8.87
C SER A 80 0.72 -15.34 7.79
N TYR A 81 0.65 -16.23 6.80
CA TYR A 81 -0.30 -16.13 5.70
C TYR A 81 -1.73 -16.29 6.20
N GLN A 82 -2.59 -15.34 5.86
CA GLN A 82 -4.05 -15.51 5.94
C GLN A 82 -4.69 -15.74 4.58
N THR A 83 -4.13 -15.14 3.53
CA THR A 83 -4.63 -15.21 2.14
C THR A 83 -3.46 -15.12 1.16
N ASP A 84 -3.65 -15.53 -0.09
CA ASP A 84 -2.63 -15.34 -1.16
C ASP A 84 -2.66 -13.93 -1.77
N GLU A 85 -3.78 -13.20 -1.60
CA GLU A 85 -4.02 -11.87 -2.17
C GLU A 85 -4.45 -10.86 -1.10
N PHE A 86 -4.19 -9.57 -1.36
CA PHE A 86 -4.66 -8.47 -0.51
C PHE A 86 -6.07 -8.03 -0.90
N TYR A 87 -6.81 -7.51 0.08
CA TYR A 87 -8.13 -6.89 -0.08
C TYR A 87 -8.19 -5.54 0.64
N ASN A 88 -9.19 -4.72 0.30
CA ASN A 88 -9.41 -3.43 0.95
C ASN A 88 -10.03 -3.67 2.33
N SER A 89 -9.42 -3.18 3.42
CA SER A 89 -9.96 -3.31 4.78
C SER A 89 -10.99 -2.24 5.15
N GLU A 90 -11.28 -1.32 4.24
CA GLU A 90 -12.01 -0.05 4.48
C GLU A 90 -11.31 0.93 5.43
N ASN A 91 -10.18 0.53 6.02
CA ASN A 91 -9.40 1.40 6.88
C ASN A 91 -8.56 2.38 6.06
N ILE A 92 -8.49 3.60 6.57
CA ILE A 92 -7.57 4.63 6.11
C ILE A 92 -6.82 5.14 7.34
N LEU A 93 -5.50 5.33 7.22
CA LEU A 93 -4.71 5.89 8.31
C LEU A 93 -5.28 7.24 8.79
N SER A 94 -5.20 7.46 10.11
CA SER A 94 -5.58 8.72 10.72
C SER A 94 -4.80 9.90 10.09
N HIS A 95 -5.40 11.08 10.09
CA HIS A 95 -4.79 12.28 9.50
C HIS A 95 -3.40 12.60 10.10
N LYS A 96 -3.20 12.34 11.40
CA LYS A 96 -1.91 12.56 12.09
C LYS A 96 -0.81 11.67 11.52
N ILE A 97 -1.08 10.37 11.40
CA ILE A 97 -0.13 9.39 10.87
C ILE A 97 0.18 9.70 9.39
N ARG A 98 -0.85 10.07 8.59
CA ARG A 98 -0.65 10.48 7.19
C ARG A 98 0.28 11.69 7.06
N GLY A 99 0.12 12.71 7.91
CA GLY A 99 0.98 13.90 7.89
C GLY A 99 2.45 13.59 8.19
N LYS A 100 2.72 12.74 9.18
CA LYS A 100 4.09 12.30 9.49
C LYS A 100 4.67 11.44 8.37
N LYS A 101 3.90 10.48 7.87
CA LYS A 101 4.32 9.60 6.78
C LYS A 101 4.68 10.38 5.52
N ALA A 102 3.84 11.35 5.13
CA ALA A 102 4.13 12.24 4.00
C ALA A 102 5.42 13.03 4.19
N THR A 103 5.73 13.44 5.44
CA THR A 103 6.99 14.11 5.78
C THR A 103 8.19 13.18 5.58
N TYR A 104 8.11 11.94 6.07
CA TYR A 104 9.17 10.95 5.89
C TYR A 104 9.40 10.58 4.42
N VAL A 105 8.33 10.31 3.68
CA VAL A 105 8.40 10.00 2.24
C VAL A 105 8.97 11.17 1.46
N SER A 106 8.58 12.42 1.78
CA SER A 106 9.14 13.62 1.13
C SER A 106 10.63 13.80 1.41
N ASN A 107 11.08 13.47 2.62
CA ASN A 107 12.50 13.54 2.98
C ASN A 107 13.31 12.42 2.30
N SER A 108 12.78 11.20 2.25
CA SER A 108 13.38 10.07 1.52
C SER A 108 13.51 10.40 0.03
N LEU A 109 12.46 10.94 -0.59
CA LEU A 109 12.46 11.33 -2.00
C LEU A 109 13.53 12.39 -2.30
N LYS A 110 13.71 13.37 -1.40
CA LYS A 110 14.74 14.40 -1.52
C LYS A 110 16.18 13.88 -1.36
N GLN A 111 16.39 12.87 -0.52
CA GLN A 111 17.74 12.35 -0.22
C GLN A 111 18.17 11.22 -1.15
N SER A 112 17.24 10.36 -1.57
CA SER A 112 17.54 9.09 -2.23
C SER A 112 16.73 8.85 -3.51
N GLY A 113 15.65 9.60 -3.75
CA GLY A 113 14.69 9.33 -4.82
C GLY A 113 13.70 8.21 -4.49
N ASP A 114 13.78 7.63 -3.30
CA ASP A 114 12.91 6.53 -2.88
C ASP A 114 11.71 7.01 -2.05
N TYR A 115 10.61 6.28 -2.13
CA TYR A 115 9.37 6.55 -1.39
C TYR A 115 9.27 5.77 -0.07
N ASN A 116 10.42 5.52 0.57
CA ASN A 116 10.48 4.82 1.84
C ASN A 116 9.91 5.71 2.96
N SER A 117 9.12 5.13 3.86
CA SER A 117 8.75 5.77 5.13
C SER A 117 9.42 5.06 6.31
N ASP A 118 9.56 5.75 7.44
CA ASP A 118 10.07 5.17 8.68
C ASP A 118 9.01 4.25 9.31
N GLN A 119 9.21 2.93 9.19
CA GLN A 119 8.26 1.93 9.67
C GLN A 119 8.16 1.87 11.20
N GLY A 120 9.24 2.23 11.92
CA GLY A 120 9.21 2.30 13.38
C GLY A 120 8.29 3.42 13.86
N ALA A 121 8.39 4.59 13.21
CA ALA A 121 7.54 5.74 13.53
C ALA A 121 6.04 5.51 13.27
N ILE A 122 5.70 4.67 12.28
CA ILE A 122 4.29 4.26 12.04
C ILE A 122 3.80 3.36 13.17
N TRP A 123 4.63 2.44 13.66
CA TRP A 123 4.20 1.51 14.70
C TRP A 123 4.02 2.15 16.08
N ASP A 124 4.87 3.10 16.45
CA ASP A 124 4.76 3.80 17.74
C ASP A 124 3.42 4.55 17.87
N GLU A 125 2.80 4.92 16.76
CA GLU A 125 1.56 5.72 16.72
C GLU A 125 0.29 4.85 16.54
N ILE A 126 0.42 3.59 16.12
CA ILE A 126 -0.70 2.62 16.09
C ILE A 126 -0.95 2.04 17.49
N GLN A 127 0.06 2.06 18.37
CA GLN A 127 -0.02 1.56 19.76
C GLN A 127 -0.50 2.60 20.78
N GLU A 128 -0.79 3.85 20.37
CA GLU A 128 -1.33 4.92 21.22
C GLU A 128 -2.86 5.03 21.07
#